data_AF-A0A1B3WNZ2-F1
#
_entry.id   AF-A0A1B3WNZ2-F1
#
_cell.length_a   1.000
_cell.length_b   1.000
_cell.length_c   1.000
_cell.angle_alpha   90.00
_cell.angle_beta   90.00
_cell.angle_gamma   90.00
#
_symmetry.space_group_name_H-M   'P 1'
#
loop_
_entity.id
_entity.type
_entity.pdbx_description
1 polymer ?
#
loop_
_entity_poly.entity_id
_entity_poly.type
_entity_poly.pdbx_seq_one_letter_code
_entity_poly.pdbx_strand_id
1 'polypeptide(L)'
;MCFSFLFPKYPREFKAEVERLTENLISIGKKEDYLSVRSGGPFDQNCRHKGAREIGNRFFEIGGIPLMEDRVRLIRRKVSKEGAAHLEACWRAVGGIF
;
A
#
# COMPACT_ATOMS: atom_id res chain seq x y z
N MET A 1 -18.70 -18.12 -3.71
CA MET A 1 -18.15 -17.70 -5.02
C MET A 1 -17.62 -16.28 -4.90
N CYS A 2 -16.34 -16.02 -5.20
CA CYS A 2 -15.79 -14.67 -5.35
C CYS A 2 -14.67 -14.73 -6.40
N PHE A 3 -15.05 -14.64 -7.67
CA PHE A 3 -14.18 -14.76 -8.85
C PHE A 3 -13.39 -13.47 -9.16
N SER A 4 -13.05 -12.64 -8.17
CA SER A 4 -12.29 -11.41 -8.40
C SER A 4 -10.77 -11.63 -8.56
N PHE A 5 -10.30 -12.88 -8.46
CA PHE A 5 -8.87 -13.24 -8.44
C PHE A 5 -8.25 -13.49 -9.82
N LEU A 6 -9.05 -13.59 -10.89
CA LEU A 6 -8.57 -14.10 -12.19
C LEU A 6 -7.95 -13.07 -13.12
N PHE A 7 -8.10 -11.77 -12.83
CA PHE A 7 -7.52 -10.73 -13.66
C PHE A 7 -6.73 -9.75 -12.80
N PRO A 8 -5.39 -9.67 -12.99
CA PRO A 8 -4.60 -8.62 -12.35
C PRO A 8 -5.22 -7.27 -12.72
N LYS A 9 -5.40 -6.39 -11.71
CA LYS A 9 -5.94 -5.03 -11.89
C LYS A 9 -4.91 -4.07 -12.50
N TYR A 10 -3.94 -4.62 -13.21
CA TYR A 10 -2.81 -3.92 -13.81
C TYR A 10 -2.37 -4.65 -15.09
N PRO A 11 -1.81 -3.93 -16.08
CA PRO A 11 -1.23 -4.53 -17.27
C PRO A 11 -0.08 -5.48 -16.90
N ARG A 12 0.08 -6.58 -17.66
CA ARG A 12 1.06 -7.64 -17.35
C ARG A 12 2.50 -7.14 -17.28
N GLU A 13 2.85 -6.10 -18.03
CA GLU A 13 4.17 -5.47 -18.02
C GLU A 13 4.57 -4.93 -16.63
N PHE A 14 3.59 -4.48 -15.85
CA PHE A 14 3.82 -3.94 -14.51
C PHE A 14 3.87 -5.02 -13.43
N LYS A 15 3.74 -6.31 -13.77
CA LYS A 15 3.70 -7.40 -12.78
C LYS A 15 4.90 -7.40 -11.86
N ALA A 16 6.11 -7.41 -12.43
CA ALA A 16 7.35 -7.42 -11.65
C ALA A 16 7.47 -6.18 -10.75
N GLU A 17 7.05 -5.02 -11.26
CA GLU A 17 7.05 -3.77 -10.51
C GLU A 17 6.05 -3.85 -9.33
N VAL A 18 4.82 -4.26 -9.59
CA VAL A 18 3.77 -4.37 -8.57
C VAL A 18 4.16 -5.37 -7.48
N GLU A 19 4.73 -6.52 -7.83
CA GLU A 19 5.18 -7.52 -6.87
C GLU A 19 6.31 -6.97 -5.99
N ARG A 20 7.34 -6.36 -6.59
CA ARG A 20 8.44 -5.72 -5.85
C ARG A 20 7.96 -4.63 -4.89
N LEU A 21 7.05 -3.76 -5.35
CA LEU A 21 6.48 -2.70 -4.52
C LEU A 21 5.61 -3.27 -3.39
N THR A 22 4.90 -4.37 -3.64
CA THR A 22 4.11 -5.07 -2.63
C THR A 22 5.02 -5.67 -1.55
N GLU A 23 6.13 -6.29 -1.92
CA GLU A 23 7.12 -6.82 -0.97
C GLU A 23 7.74 -5.70 -0.12
N ASN A 24 8.04 -4.55 -0.73
CA ASN A 24 8.53 -3.38 -0.01
C ASN A 24 7.53 -2.89 1.04
N LEU A 25 6.23 -2.81 0.71
CA LEU A 25 5.21 -2.46 1.71
C LEU A 25 5.17 -3.47 2.85
N ILE A 26 5.16 -4.77 2.55
CA ILE A 26 5.15 -5.81 3.58
C ILE A 26 6.39 -5.66 4.49
N SER A 27 7.56 -5.34 3.94
CA SER A 27 8.78 -5.07 4.71
C SER A 27 8.61 -3.86 5.63
N ILE A 28 8.11 -2.73 5.11
CA ILE A 28 7.83 -1.50 5.88
C ILE A 28 6.86 -1.80 7.03
N GLY A 29 5.72 -2.44 6.74
CA GLY A 29 4.71 -2.76 7.75
C GLY A 29 5.16 -3.78 8.81
N LYS A 30 6.23 -4.54 8.56
CA LYS A 30 6.82 -5.46 9.54
C LYS A 30 7.94 -4.82 10.37
N LYS A 31 8.66 -3.85 9.82
CA LYS A 31 9.88 -3.29 10.43
C LYS A 31 9.65 -1.93 11.08
N GLU A 32 8.88 -1.05 10.43
CA GLU A 32 8.84 0.38 10.73
C GLU A 32 7.43 0.89 11.03
N ASP A 33 6.40 0.25 10.47
CA ASP A 33 5.02 0.75 10.41
C ASP A 33 4.82 1.86 9.34
N TYR A 34 3.57 2.09 8.95
CA TYR A 34 3.19 3.04 7.89
C TYR A 34 2.83 4.43 8.44
N LEU A 35 2.56 4.51 9.75
CA LEU A 35 2.32 5.75 10.48
C LEU A 35 3.29 5.86 11.66
N SER A 36 3.58 7.10 12.03
CA SER A 36 4.36 7.43 13.21
C SER A 36 3.61 8.41 14.08
N VAL A 37 3.98 8.47 15.35
CA VAL A 37 3.59 9.55 16.27
C VAL A 37 4.53 10.76 16.19
N ARG A 38 5.74 10.57 15.65
CA ARG A 38 6.75 11.63 15.49
C ARG A 38 7.06 11.85 14.01
N SER A 39 7.01 13.10 13.58
CA SER A 39 7.45 13.51 12.25
C SER A 39 8.98 13.44 12.13
N GLY A 40 9.48 13.13 10.93
CA GLY A 40 10.92 13.07 10.63
C GLY A 40 11.40 11.67 10.22
N GLY A 41 12.63 11.60 9.71
CA GLY A 41 13.21 10.35 9.20
C GLY A 41 12.44 9.81 7.98
N PRO A 42 11.94 8.56 8.02
CA PRO A 42 11.17 7.97 6.92
C PRO A 42 9.73 8.50 6.83
N PHE A 43 9.27 9.28 7.80
CA PHE A 43 7.92 9.84 7.86
C PHE A 43 7.86 11.30 7.39
N ASP A 44 6.76 11.69 6.74
CA ASP A 44 6.49 13.06 6.32
C ASP A 44 5.99 13.95 7.50
N GLN A 45 5.68 15.22 7.21
CA GLN A 45 5.15 16.16 8.20
C GLN A 45 3.77 15.74 8.76
N ASN A 46 3.07 14.86 8.05
CA ASN A 46 1.79 14.29 8.44
C ASN A 46 1.97 12.94 9.15
N CYS A 47 3.21 12.61 9.53
CA CYS A 47 3.63 11.36 10.15
C CYS A 47 3.29 10.11 9.32
N ARG A 48 3.22 10.23 7.99
CA ARG A 48 3.01 9.11 7.07
C ARG A 48 4.32 8.65 6.48
N HIS A 49 4.50 7.35 6.35
CA HIS A 49 5.71 6.79 5.76
C HIS A 49 5.82 7.20 4.29
N LYS A 50 6.87 7.96 3.93
CA LYS A 50 7.08 8.52 2.59
C LYS A 50 7.10 7.42 1.52
N GLY A 51 7.89 6.38 1.74
CA GLY A 51 7.97 5.24 0.81
C GLY A 51 6.64 4.51 0.62
N ALA A 52 5.82 4.35 1.67
CA ALA A 52 4.52 3.72 1.53
C ALA A 52 3.55 4.57 0.71
N ARG A 53 3.62 5.90 0.88
CA ARG A 53 2.84 6.87 0.09
C ARG A 53 3.27 6.89 -1.38
N GLU A 54 4.57 6.90 -1.65
CA GLU A 54 5.12 6.82 -3.01
C GLU A 54 4.68 5.53 -3.72
N ILE A 55 4.73 4.39 -3.03
CA ILE A 55 4.21 3.13 -3.56
C ILE A 55 2.70 3.21 -3.83
N GLY A 56 1.93 3.83 -2.92
CA GLY A 56 0.50 4.05 -3.10
C GLY A 56 0.20 4.87 -4.36
N ASN A 57 0.93 5.97 -4.57
CA ASN A 57 0.82 6.78 -5.80
C ASN A 57 1.12 5.93 -7.04
N ARG A 58 2.18 5.12 -6.99
CA ARG A 58 2.56 4.27 -8.11
C ARG A 58 1.49 3.22 -8.44
N PHE A 59 0.86 2.62 -7.43
CA PHE A 59 -0.29 1.74 -7.63
C PHE A 59 -1.49 2.46 -8.22
N PHE A 60 -1.74 3.71 -7.80
CA PHE A 60 -2.78 4.53 -8.38
C PHE A 60 -2.52 4.82 -9.86
N GLU A 61 -1.28 5.13 -10.24
CA GLU A 61 -0.90 5.33 -11.66
C GLU A 61 -1.07 4.06 -12.51
N ILE A 62 -0.71 2.89 -11.97
CA ILE A 62 -0.72 1.62 -12.73
C ILE A 62 -2.14 1.06 -12.90
N GLY A 63 -2.96 1.11 -11.85
CA GLY A 63 -4.25 0.42 -11.83
C GLY A 63 -5.32 1.11 -10.97
N GLY A 64 -5.08 2.36 -10.58
CA GLY A 64 -6.00 3.16 -9.80
C GLY A 64 -6.34 2.56 -8.43
N ILE A 65 -7.48 3.00 -7.91
CA ILE A 65 -8.09 2.47 -6.68
C ILE A 65 -8.23 0.93 -6.70
N PRO A 66 -8.70 0.29 -7.79
CA PRO A 66 -8.87 -1.17 -7.80
C PRO A 66 -7.59 -1.95 -7.52
N LEU A 67 -6.44 -1.48 -8.01
CA LEU A 67 -5.15 -2.08 -7.68
C LEU A 67 -4.78 -1.83 -6.22
N MET A 68 -4.94 -0.61 -5.73
CA MET A 68 -4.65 -0.27 -4.34
C MET A 68 -5.47 -1.15 -3.37
N GLU A 69 -6.78 -1.31 -3.58
CA GLU A 69 -7.65 -2.15 -2.75
C GLU A 69 -7.27 -3.64 -2.77
N ASP A 70 -6.87 -4.14 -3.94
CA ASP A 70 -6.35 -5.50 -4.09
C ASP A 70 -5.08 -5.70 -3.26
N ARG A 71 -4.14 -4.75 -3.34
CA ARG A 71 -2.88 -4.79 -2.58
C ARG A 71 -3.11 -4.63 -1.09
N VAL A 72 -3.98 -3.72 -0.63
CA VAL A 72 -4.34 -3.60 0.79
C VAL A 72 -4.88 -4.91 1.32
N ARG A 73 -5.79 -5.58 0.60
CA ARG A 73 -6.35 -6.88 1.00
C ARG A 73 -5.29 -7.97 1.13
N LEU A 74 -4.31 -7.98 0.22
CA LEU A 74 -3.18 -8.91 0.28
C LEU A 74 -2.28 -8.63 1.49
N ILE A 75 -1.89 -7.36 1.67
CA ILE A 75 -0.97 -6.93 2.74
C ILE A 75 -1.60 -7.12 4.12
N ARG A 76 -2.91 -6.87 4.26
CA ARG A 76 -3.71 -7.15 5.47
C ARG A 76 -3.55 -8.57 6.01
N ARG A 77 -3.25 -9.54 5.15
CA ARG A 77 -3.00 -10.94 5.53
C ARG A 77 -1.55 -11.22 5.94
N LYS A 78 -0.66 -10.24 5.81
CA LYS A 78 0.80 -10.36 5.98
C LYS A 78 1.37 -9.46 7.07
N VAL A 79 0.64 -8.42 7.47
CA VAL A 79 0.99 -7.49 8.56
C VAL A 79 -0.03 -7.57 9.70
N SER A 80 0.25 -6.91 10.83
CA SER A 80 -0.68 -6.84 11.96
C SER A 80 -1.98 -6.11 11.58
N LYS A 81 -3.06 -6.33 12.33
CA LYS A 81 -4.34 -5.63 12.12
C LYS A 81 -4.17 -4.11 12.20
N GLU A 82 -3.32 -3.66 13.11
CA GLU A 82 -3.00 -2.24 13.31
C GLU A 82 -2.18 -1.67 12.14
N GLY A 83 -1.11 -2.35 11.74
CA GLY A 83 -0.30 -1.93 10.58
C GLY A 83 -1.12 -1.88 9.28
N ALA A 84 -2.09 -2.78 9.12
CA ALA A 84 -3.04 -2.69 8.01
C ALA A 84 -3.89 -1.40 8.05
N ALA A 85 -4.43 -1.05 9.22
CA ALA A 85 -5.19 0.18 9.39
C ALA A 85 -4.32 1.43 9.16
N HIS A 86 -3.06 1.39 9.58
CA HIS A 86 -2.08 2.45 9.32
C HIS A 86 -1.79 2.61 7.82
N LEU A 87 -1.70 1.50 7.06
CA LEU A 87 -1.53 1.55 5.61
C LEU A 87 -2.73 2.21 4.93
N GLU A 88 -3.96 1.84 5.32
CA GLU A 88 -5.18 2.45 4.78
C GLU A 88 -5.24 3.95 5.08
N ALA A 89 -4.93 4.34 6.33
CA ALA A 89 -4.88 5.74 6.73
C ALA A 89 -3.77 6.53 6.00
N CYS A 90 -2.63 5.89 5.70
CA CYS A 90 -1.57 6.46 4.88
C CYS A 90 -2.05 6.71 3.44
N TRP A 91 -2.83 5.80 2.87
CA TRP A 91 -3.34 5.86 1.50
C TRP A 91 -4.64 6.62 1.32
N ARG A 92 -5.33 7.00 2.41
CA ARG A 92 -6.49 7.90 2.37
C ARG A 92 -6.20 9.20 1.63
N ALA A 93 -4.97 9.71 1.74
CA ALA A 93 -4.54 10.92 1.02
C ALA A 93 -4.08 10.69 -0.42
N VAL A 94 -3.92 9.44 -0.85
CA VAL A 94 -3.58 9.08 -2.22
C VAL A 94 -4.85 8.81 -3.03
N GLY A 95 -5.67 7.87 -2.56
CA GLY A 95 -6.90 7.45 -3.27
C GLY A 95 -8.16 8.19 -2.85
N GLY A 96 -8.13 8.97 -1.77
CA GLY A 96 -9.28 9.78 -1.29
C GLY A 96 -10.40 9.00 -0.58
N ILE A 97 -10.38 7.66 -0.60
CA ILE A 97 -11.53 6.83 -0.19
C ILE A 97 -11.22 5.68 0.78
N PHE A 98 -9.96 5.52 1.20
CA PHE A 98 -9.52 4.47 2.15
C PHE A 98 -9.71 4.89 3.60
#